data_AF-A0A381E4K7-F1
#
_entry.id   AF-A0A381E4K7-F1
#
_cell.length_a   1.000
_cell.length_b   1.000
_cell.length_c   1.000
_cell.angle_alpha   90.00
_cell.angle_beta   90.00
_cell.angle_gamma   90.00
#
_symmetry.space_group_name_H-M   'P 1'
#
loop_
_entity.id
_entity.type
_entity.pdbx_description
1 polymer ?
#
loop_
_entity_poly.entity_id
_entity_poly.type
_entity_poly.pdbx_seq_one_letter_code
_entity_poly.pdbx_strand_id
1 'polypeptide(L)'
;MKKALIAALLLSGCASTANYEASLQQWVGRPLDDLVLAWGPPQSSYTLRDGRQVVEYLRQRIIHTPGFTWHHPHTIYQEGQTYNADGSLGGEYRGSSTIFLAEETPGDSRYLECRTRFIVSQQGDIQQWNWEGNDCRK
;
A
#
# COMPACT_ATOMS: atom_id res chain seq x y z
N MET A 1 -16.09 12.77 -22.62
CA MET A 1 -16.35 12.37 -21.22
C MET A 1 -15.20 11.59 -20.54
N LYS A 2 -14.16 11.13 -21.26
CA LYS A 2 -13.00 10.42 -20.65
C LYS A 2 -11.93 11.32 -20.00
N LYS A 3 -11.87 12.61 -20.34
CA LYS A 3 -10.88 13.56 -19.78
C LYS A 3 -11.22 14.10 -18.39
N ALA A 4 -12.49 14.02 -17.98
CA ALA A 4 -12.95 14.53 -16.68
C ALA A 4 -12.60 13.60 -15.49
N LEU A 5 -12.42 12.30 -15.73
CA LEU A 5 -12.11 11.34 -14.66
C LEU A 5 -10.69 11.52 -14.09
N ILE A 6 -9.71 11.92 -14.91
CA ILE A 6 -8.31 12.03 -14.46
C ILE A 6 -8.11 13.23 -13.52
N ALA A 7 -8.86 14.31 -13.71
CA ALA A 7 -8.80 15.49 -12.84
C ALA A 7 -9.41 15.25 -11.45
N ALA A 8 -10.41 14.38 -11.33
CA ALA A 8 -11.06 14.08 -10.06
C ALA A 8 -10.18 13.26 -9.09
N LEU A 9 -9.28 12.41 -9.60
CA LEU A 9 -8.37 11.61 -8.77
C LEU A 9 -7.19 12.40 -8.18
N LEU A 10 -6.84 13.56 -8.75
CA LEU A 10 -5.76 14.41 -8.21
C LEU A 10 -6.25 15.31 -7.06
N LEU A 11 -7.55 15.57 -6.97
CA LEU A 11 -8.14 16.42 -5.93
C LEU A 11 -8.33 15.69 -4.59
N SER A 12 -8.45 14.36 -4.59
CA SER A 12 -8.66 13.59 -3.35
C SER A 12 -7.39 13.47 -2.49
N GLY A 13 -6.21 13.48 -3.11
CA GLY A 13 -4.92 13.48 -2.39
C GLY A 13 -4.65 14.77 -1.62
N CYS A 14 -4.97 15.94 -2.20
CA CYS A 14 -4.89 17.23 -1.50
C CYS A 14 -5.94 17.34 -0.39
N ALA A 15 -7.13 16.76 -0.55
CA ALA A 15 -8.19 16.85 0.46
C ALA A 15 -7.84 16.06 1.74
N SER A 16 -7.19 14.89 1.61
CA SER A 16 -6.79 14.12 2.80
C SER A 16 -5.67 14.80 3.59
N THR A 17 -4.69 15.40 2.90
CA THR A 17 -3.59 16.14 3.55
C THR A 17 -4.10 17.42 4.19
N ALA A 18 -4.95 18.19 3.51
CA ALA A 18 -5.53 19.41 4.06
C ALA A 18 -6.37 19.14 5.33
N ASN A 19 -7.16 18.06 5.34
CA ASN A 19 -7.91 17.65 6.53
C ASN A 19 -6.99 17.20 7.67
N TYR A 20 -5.87 16.55 7.33
CA TYR A 20 -4.86 16.16 8.29
C TYR A 20 -4.20 17.38 8.93
N GLU A 21 -3.72 18.32 8.12
CA GLU A 21 -3.11 19.58 8.56
C GLU A 21 -4.08 20.40 9.41
N ALA A 22 -5.35 20.49 9.03
CA ALA A 22 -6.38 21.12 9.85
C ALA A 22 -6.52 20.45 11.24
N SER A 23 -6.40 19.12 11.29
CA SER A 23 -6.41 18.37 12.55
C SER A 23 -5.12 18.53 13.37
N LEU A 24 -3.99 18.85 12.74
CA LEU A 24 -2.75 19.19 13.46
C LEU A 24 -2.82 20.60 14.02
N GLN A 25 -3.39 21.53 13.25
CA GLN A 25 -3.50 22.93 13.60
C GLN A 25 -4.31 23.16 14.88
N GLN A 26 -5.31 22.33 15.17
CA GLN A 26 -6.12 22.44 16.40
C GLN A 26 -5.32 22.24 17.69
N TRP A 27 -4.12 21.64 17.61
CA TRP A 27 -3.23 21.40 18.74
C TRP A 27 -2.32 22.57 19.04
N VAL A 28 -2.12 23.49 18.09
CA VAL A 28 -1.29 24.68 18.31
C VAL A 28 -1.87 25.53 19.43
N GLY A 29 -1.04 25.88 20.41
CA GLY A 29 -1.40 26.60 21.62
C GLY A 29 -1.98 25.75 22.74
N ARG A 30 -2.14 24.43 22.54
CA ARG A 30 -2.55 23.50 23.61
C ARG A 30 -1.33 22.89 24.32
N PRO A 31 -1.48 22.48 25.59
CA PRO A 31 -0.45 21.68 26.27
C PRO A 31 -0.17 20.38 25.53
N LEU A 32 1.08 19.93 25.56
CA LEU A 32 1.47 18.62 25.05
C LEU A 32 0.66 17.48 25.70
N ASP A 33 0.34 17.61 26.99
CA ASP A 33 -0.41 16.61 27.75
C ASP A 33 -1.78 16.30 27.11
N ASP A 34 -2.47 17.30 26.56
CA ASP A 34 -3.74 17.09 25.84
C ASP A 34 -3.56 16.18 24.62
N LEU A 35 -2.48 16.39 23.87
CA LEU A 35 -2.14 15.56 22.72
C LEU A 35 -1.76 14.15 23.16
N VAL A 36 -0.97 14.01 24.24
CA VAL A 36 -0.57 12.71 24.79
C VAL A 36 -1.77 11.92 25.30
N LEU A 37 -2.74 12.58 25.93
CA LEU A 37 -3.99 11.93 26.36
C LEU A 37 -4.84 11.48 25.18
N ALA A 38 -4.83 12.23 24.06
CA ALA A 38 -5.61 11.90 22.88
C ALA A 38 -4.95 10.84 21.98
N TRP A 39 -3.62 10.90 21.80
CA TRP A 39 -2.88 10.09 20.82
C TRP A 39 -1.98 9.03 21.45
N GLY A 40 -1.78 9.08 22.77
CA GLY A 40 -0.80 8.29 23.50
C GLY A 40 0.57 8.98 23.57
N PRO A 41 1.54 8.33 24.25
CA PRO A 41 2.91 8.83 24.32
C PRO A 41 3.57 8.85 22.92
N PRO A 42 4.47 9.81 22.65
CA PRO A 42 5.19 9.87 21.39
C PRO A 42 6.21 8.73 21.27
N GLN A 43 6.48 8.29 20.04
CA GLN A 43 7.47 7.25 19.74
C GLN A 43 8.90 7.72 20.01
N SER A 44 9.16 9.01 19.81
CA SER A 44 10.46 9.60 20.15
C SER A 44 10.31 11.06 20.57
N SER A 45 11.30 11.55 21.31
CA SER A 45 11.40 12.98 21.61
C SER A 45 12.85 13.43 21.70
N TYR A 46 13.07 14.73 21.50
CA TYR A 46 14.38 15.36 21.54
C TYR A 46 14.29 16.76 22.14
N THR A 47 15.14 17.09 23.09
CA THR A 47 15.22 18.45 23.66
C THR A 47 16.21 19.29 22.89
N LEU A 48 15.73 20.40 22.33
CA LEU A 48 16.52 21.40 21.64
C LEU A 48 17.40 22.18 22.63
N ARG A 49 18.46 22.79 22.11
CA ARG A 49 19.41 23.57 22.94
C ARG A 49 18.78 24.77 23.62
N ASP A 50 17.71 25.31 23.02
CA ASP A 50 16.94 26.43 23.56
C ASP A 50 15.86 25.96 24.55
N GLY A 51 15.88 24.70 24.99
CA GLY A 51 14.96 24.13 25.97
C GLY A 51 13.59 23.74 25.41
N ARG A 52 13.29 24.03 24.14
CA ARG A 52 12.09 23.49 23.48
C ARG A 52 12.23 21.98 23.27
N GLN A 53 11.12 21.29 23.09
CA GLN A 53 11.11 19.86 22.82
C GLN A 53 10.52 19.58 21.44
N VAL A 54 11.07 18.60 20.74
CA VAL A 54 10.45 18.00 19.57
C VAL A 54 9.91 16.64 20.00
N VAL A 55 8.62 16.40 19.78
CA VAL A 55 8.00 15.08 20.00
C VAL A 55 7.54 14.53 18.66
N GLU A 56 7.69 13.22 18.47
CA GLU A 56 7.41 12.57 17.19
C GLU A 56 6.42 11.43 17.35
N TYR A 57 5.42 11.46 16.47
CA TYR A 57 4.44 10.42 16.28
C TYR A 57 4.67 9.69 14.96
N LEU A 58 4.71 8.36 15.00
CA LEU A 58 4.99 7.51 13.84
C LEU A 58 3.87 6.51 13.59
N ARG A 59 3.19 6.65 12.44
CA ARG A 59 2.19 5.70 11.97
C ARG A 59 2.73 4.96 10.77
N GLN A 60 2.76 3.63 10.84
CA GLN A 60 3.25 2.77 9.77
C GLN A 60 2.23 1.68 9.46
N ARG A 61 2.06 1.35 8.18
CA ARG A 61 1.29 0.17 7.75
C ARG A 61 1.85 -0.42 6.46
N ILE A 62 1.58 -1.71 6.26
CA ILE A 62 1.91 -2.39 5.01
C ILE A 62 0.60 -2.82 4.37
N ILE A 63 0.30 -2.30 3.17
CA ILE A 63 -0.80 -2.81 2.37
C ILE A 63 -0.30 -3.99 1.55
N HIS A 64 -1.02 -5.10 1.62
CA HIS A 64 -0.78 -6.27 0.80
C HIS A 64 -1.85 -6.34 -0.29
N THR A 65 -1.42 -6.35 -1.53
CA THR A 65 -2.28 -6.56 -2.70
C THR A 65 -2.06 -8.00 -3.15
N PRO A 66 -3.09 -8.86 -3.11
CA PRO A 66 -2.92 -10.24 -3.55
C PRO A 66 -2.64 -10.31 -5.06
N GLY A 67 -1.92 -11.34 -5.47
CA GLY A 67 -1.76 -11.70 -6.87
C GLY A 67 -3.03 -12.32 -7.45
N PHE A 68 -3.02 -12.57 -8.75
CA PHE A 68 -4.10 -13.28 -9.43
C PHE A 68 -3.57 -14.50 -10.15
N THR A 69 -4.34 -15.57 -10.11
CA THR A 69 -4.12 -16.77 -10.91
C THR A 69 -5.16 -16.80 -12.03
N TRP A 70 -4.69 -16.94 -13.26
CA TRP A 70 -5.53 -17.13 -14.44
C TRP A 70 -5.23 -18.49 -15.06
N HIS A 71 -6.23 -19.11 -15.67
CA HIS A 71 -6.06 -20.37 -16.37
C HIS A 71 -6.26 -20.15 -17.86
N HIS A 72 -5.27 -20.52 -18.67
CA HIS A 72 -5.38 -20.48 -20.13
C HIS A 72 -5.40 -21.90 -20.71
N PRO A 73 -6.23 -22.15 -21.73
CA PRO A 73 -6.27 -23.45 -22.39
C PRO A 73 -4.99 -23.65 -23.21
N HIS A 74 -4.37 -24.81 -23.04
CA HIS A 74 -3.24 -25.26 -23.84
C HIS A 74 -3.60 -26.60 -24.49
N THR A 75 -3.60 -26.63 -25.82
CA THR A 75 -3.97 -27.82 -26.60
C THR A 75 -2.72 -28.53 -27.06
N ILE A 76 -2.60 -29.80 -26.70
CA ILE A 76 -1.51 -30.68 -27.13
C ILE A 76 -2.07 -31.59 -28.21
N TYR A 77 -1.44 -31.58 -29.39
CA TYR A 77 -1.76 -32.46 -30.50
C TYR A 77 -0.86 -33.69 -30.46
N GLN A 78 -1.45 -34.86 -30.69
CA GLN A 78 -0.75 -36.13 -30.72
C GLN A 78 -1.12 -36.86 -32.01
N GLU A 79 -0.11 -37.35 -32.70
CA GLU A 79 -0.29 -38.22 -33.86
C GLU A 79 0.72 -39.35 -33.83
N GLY A 80 0.35 -40.47 -34.45
CA GLY A 80 1.22 -41.63 -34.52
C GLY A 80 0.61 -42.76 -35.33
N GLN A 81 1.35 -43.85 -35.39
CA GLN A 81 0.96 -45.05 -36.11
C GLN A 81 0.54 -46.14 -35.13
N THR A 82 -0.51 -46.87 -35.49
CA THR A 82 -0.87 -48.13 -34.82
C THR A 82 -0.27 -49.28 -35.62
N TYR A 83 0.07 -50.37 -34.93
CA TYR A 83 0.57 -51.59 -35.54
C TYR A 83 -0.33 -52.75 -35.14
N ASN A 84 -0.59 -53.64 -36.09
CA ASN A 84 -1.28 -54.89 -35.84
C ASN A 84 -0.38 -55.85 -35.06
N ALA A 85 -0.95 -56.93 -34.53
CA ALA A 85 -0.19 -57.92 -33.76
C ALA A 85 0.94 -58.61 -34.55
N ASP A 86 0.86 -58.60 -35.89
CA ASP A 86 1.87 -59.11 -36.81
C ASP A 86 2.96 -58.09 -37.18
N GLY A 87 2.90 -56.87 -36.62
CA GLY A 87 3.85 -55.78 -36.88
C GLY A 87 3.56 -54.99 -38.16
N SER A 88 2.52 -55.32 -38.92
CA SER A 88 2.09 -54.51 -40.06
C SER A 88 1.45 -53.18 -39.61
N LEU A 89 1.51 -52.16 -40.46
CA LEU A 89 0.89 -50.86 -40.19
C LEU A 89 -0.63 -51.02 -40.07
N GLY A 90 -1.18 -50.74 -38.89
CA GLY A 90 -2.61 -50.83 -38.59
C GLY A 90 -3.39 -49.55 -38.92
N GLY A 91 -2.71 -48.41 -39.02
CA GLY A 91 -3.29 -47.12 -39.38
C GLY A 91 -2.60 -45.95 -38.71
N GLU A 92 -3.13 -44.74 -38.93
CA GLU A 92 -2.68 -43.52 -38.26
C GLU A 92 -3.77 -43.03 -37.30
N TYR A 93 -3.36 -42.46 -36.18
CA TYR A 93 -4.28 -41.77 -35.28
C TYR A 93 -3.89 -40.30 -35.14
N ARG A 94 -4.91 -39.46 -34.93
CA ARG A 94 -4.76 -38.06 -34.54
C ARG A 94 -5.71 -37.76 -33.39
N GLY A 95 -5.19 -37.15 -32.35
CA GLY A 95 -5.95 -36.75 -31.18
C GLY A 95 -5.45 -35.43 -30.61
N SER A 96 -6.24 -34.85 -29.73
CA SER A 96 -5.86 -33.66 -28.99
C SER A 96 -6.36 -33.72 -27.56
N SER A 97 -5.54 -33.24 -26.63
CA SER A 97 -5.92 -33.04 -25.24
C SER A 97 -5.78 -31.58 -24.88
N THR A 98 -6.82 -30.99 -24.27
CA THR A 98 -6.77 -29.63 -23.74
C THR A 98 -6.53 -29.70 -22.24
N ILE A 99 -5.47 -29.04 -21.78
CA ILE A 99 -5.19 -28.84 -20.36
C ILE A 99 -5.28 -27.34 -20.03
N PHE A 100 -5.66 -27.00 -18.81
CA PHE A 100 -5.70 -25.62 -18.34
C PHE A 100 -4.45 -25.34 -17.51
N LEU A 101 -3.53 -24.56 -18.06
CA LEU A 101 -2.30 -24.17 -17.38
C LEU A 101 -2.57 -22.95 -16.52
N ALA A 102 -2.08 -22.96 -15.27
CA ALA A 102 -2.15 -21.82 -14.38
C ALA A 102 -1.02 -20.82 -14.70
N GLU A 103 -1.38 -19.55 -14.75
CA GLU A 103 -0.47 -18.42 -14.88
C GLU A 103 -0.70 -17.47 -13.70
N GLU A 104 0.37 -17.14 -12.99
CA GLU A 104 0.31 -16.34 -11.77
C GLU A 104 0.90 -14.95 -11.99
N THR A 105 0.17 -13.94 -11.55
CA THR A 105 0.70 -12.59 -11.36
C THR A 105 1.05 -12.43 -9.89
N PRO A 106 2.30 -12.09 -9.53
CA PRO A 106 2.69 -11.96 -8.14
C PRO A 106 1.90 -10.82 -7.48
N GLY A 107 1.52 -11.03 -6.22
CA GLY A 107 1.03 -9.97 -5.38
C GLY A 107 2.12 -8.96 -5.05
N ASP A 108 1.74 -7.87 -4.39
CA ASP A 108 2.63 -6.76 -4.15
C ASP A 108 2.34 -6.09 -2.80
N SER A 109 3.40 -5.65 -2.14
CA SER A 109 3.32 -4.99 -0.83
C SER A 109 3.79 -3.55 -0.93
N ARG A 110 3.05 -2.66 -0.28
CA ARG A 110 3.35 -1.23 -0.23
C ARG A 110 3.51 -0.78 1.21
N TYR A 111 4.69 -0.25 1.50
CA TYR A 111 5.00 0.35 2.77
C TYR A 111 4.48 1.78 2.82
N LEU A 112 3.73 2.08 3.88
CA LEU A 112 3.12 3.37 4.11
C LEU A 112 3.54 3.89 5.48
N GLU A 113 3.97 5.14 5.51
CA GLU A 113 4.43 5.83 6.70
C GLU A 113 3.85 7.24 6.75
N CYS A 114 3.54 7.68 7.96
CA CYS A 114 3.36 9.08 8.30
C CYS A 114 4.06 9.38 9.62
N ARG A 115 4.95 10.37 9.58
CA ARG A 115 5.68 10.85 10.74
C ARG A 115 5.29 12.30 11.00
N THR A 116 4.89 12.58 12.23
CA THR A 116 4.37 13.88 12.63
C THR A 116 5.13 14.37 13.83
N ARG A 117 5.68 15.57 13.73
CA ARG A 117 6.52 16.17 14.76
C ARG A 117 5.84 17.42 15.26
N PHE A 118 5.79 17.57 16.58
CA PHE A 118 5.37 18.80 17.23
C PHE A 118 6.56 19.45 17.94
N ILE A 119 6.68 20.76 17.79
CA ILE A 119 7.63 21.57 18.57
C ILE A 119 6.86 22.14 19.75
N VAL A 120 7.34 21.83 20.95
CA VAL A 120 6.75 22.16 22.23
C VAL A 120 7.62 23.21 22.90
N SER A 121 7.00 24.26 23.45
CA SER A 121 7.67 25.33 24.17
C SER A 121 8.29 24.82 25.47
N GLN A 122 9.15 25.64 26.10
CA GLN A 122 9.66 25.33 27.44
C GLN A 122 8.52 25.26 28.49
N GLN A 123 7.39 25.90 28.21
CA GLN A 123 6.19 25.92 29.06
C GLN A 123 5.32 24.67 28.86
N GLY A 124 5.62 23.83 27.86
CA GLY A 124 4.85 22.62 27.56
C GLY A 124 3.76 22.79 26.51
N ASP A 125 3.66 23.95 25.86
CA ASP A 125 2.64 24.22 24.84
C ASP A 125 3.14 23.92 23.43
N ILE A 126 2.27 23.34 22.60
CA ILE A 126 2.57 23.05 21.20
C ILE A 126 2.62 24.36 20.40
N GLN A 127 3.76 24.67 19.80
CA GLN A 127 3.98 25.88 19.01
C GLN A 127 3.85 25.65 17.51
N GLN A 128 4.37 24.52 17.03
CA GLN A 128 4.45 24.21 15.60
C GLN A 128 4.29 22.71 15.39
N TRP A 129 3.91 22.35 14.18
CA TRP A 129 3.87 20.96 13.71
C TRP A 129 4.50 20.86 12.33
N ASN A 130 5.03 19.69 12.01
CA ASN A 130 5.42 19.30 10.66
C ASN A 130 5.12 17.81 10.47
N TRP A 131 4.93 17.37 9.23
CA TRP A 131 4.75 15.96 8.91
C TRP A 131 5.52 15.57 7.65
N GLU A 132 5.86 14.28 7.53
CA GLU A 132 6.45 13.69 6.34
C GLU A 132 5.94 12.25 6.16
N GLY A 133 5.81 11.79 4.92
CA GLY A 133 5.36 10.44 4.61
C GLY A 133 4.35 10.39 3.47
N ASN A 134 3.91 9.18 3.13
CA ASN A 134 3.03 8.86 2.02
C ASN A 134 1.62 8.40 2.43
N ASP A 135 1.30 8.40 3.74
CA ASP A 135 -0.02 8.01 4.27
C ASP A 135 -0.47 8.88 5.45
N CYS A 136 -0.16 10.19 5.41
CA CYS A 136 -0.61 11.14 6.43
C CYS A 136 -2.09 11.47 6.26
N ARG A 137 -2.90 11.00 7.21
CA ARG A 137 -4.36 11.09 7.21
C ARG A 137 -4.91 11.10 8.63
N LYS A 138 -6.05 11.78 8.81
CA LYS A 138 -6.80 11.84 10.06
C LYS A 138 -7.28 10.45 10.47
#